data_AF-A0A117RR09-F1
#
_entry.id   AF-A0A117RR09-F1
#
_cell.length_a   1.000
_cell.length_b   1.000
_cell.length_c   1.000
_cell.angle_alpha   90.00
_cell.angle_beta   90.00
_cell.angle_gamma   90.00
#
_symmetry.space_group_name_H-M   'P 1'
#
loop_
_entity.id
_entity.type
_entity.pdbx_description
1 polymer ?
#
loop_
_entity_poly.entity_id
_entity_poly.type
_entity_poly.pdbx_seq_one_letter_code
_entity_poly.pdbx_strand_id
1 'polypeptide(L)'
;MAIAAGASAVALAASPASAATITINVGSQAIPSGAGCVILTDTSTGDISDFITFTPGSTATISGYNVDAGDYVHFDWRPSDCTNTIRDDQHQAPSPLPSVWNVN
;
A
#
# COMPACT_ATOMS: atom_id res chain seq x y z
N MET A 1 -36.29 -33.56 11.90
CA MET A 1 -35.99 -32.25 12.48
C MET A 1 -34.80 -32.42 13.40
N ALA A 2 -33.63 -31.91 13.02
CA ALA A 2 -32.49 -31.73 13.92
C ALA A 2 -31.69 -30.56 13.36
N ILE A 3 -31.60 -29.51 14.16
CA ILE A 3 -30.94 -28.23 13.89
C ILE A 3 -29.59 -28.26 14.62
N ALA A 4 -28.66 -27.45 14.13
CA ALA A 4 -27.40 -27.00 14.74
C ALA A 4 -26.14 -27.76 14.26
N ALA A 5 -25.00 -27.10 14.05
CA ALA A 5 -24.58 -25.80 14.56
C ALA A 5 -23.80 -25.03 13.48
N GLY A 6 -24.06 -23.72 13.38
CA GLY A 6 -23.19 -22.80 12.66
C GLY A 6 -21.85 -22.70 13.37
N ALA A 7 -20.78 -23.04 12.68
CA ALA A 7 -19.44 -22.73 13.13
C ALA A 7 -19.20 -21.24 12.88
N SER A 8 -19.38 -20.42 13.92
CA SER A 8 -18.83 -19.07 13.96
C SER A 8 -17.32 -19.20 14.01
N ALA A 9 -16.65 -19.19 12.86
CA ALA A 9 -15.21 -18.96 12.83
C ALA A 9 -15.01 -17.50 13.26
N VAL A 10 -14.66 -17.33 14.54
CA VAL A 10 -14.04 -16.09 15.00
C VAL A 10 -12.75 -16.00 14.21
N ALA A 11 -12.72 -15.12 13.20
CA ALA A 11 -11.46 -14.71 12.62
C ALA A 11 -10.67 -14.09 13.78
N LEU A 12 -9.66 -14.81 14.26
CA LEU A 12 -8.60 -14.19 15.04
C LEU A 12 -8.13 -13.03 14.17
N ALA A 13 -8.42 -11.81 14.57
CA ALA A 13 -7.67 -10.66 14.12
C ALA A 13 -6.23 -10.95 14.58
N ALA A 14 -5.45 -11.57 13.68
CA ALA A 14 -4.02 -11.67 13.88
C ALA A 14 -3.55 -10.22 13.96
N SER A 15 -3.15 -9.79 15.15
CA SER A 15 -2.41 -8.55 15.30
C SER A 15 -1.29 -8.57 14.26
N PRO A 16 -1.16 -7.57 13.38
CA PRO A 16 -0.16 -7.60 12.32
C PRO A 16 1.21 -7.82 12.96
N ALA A 17 2.00 -8.68 12.34
CA ALA A 17 3.22 -9.23 12.89
C ALA A 17 4.33 -8.16 12.92
N SER A 18 4.19 -7.15 13.78
CA SER A 18 5.15 -6.05 13.92
C SER A 18 5.44 -5.30 12.60
N ALA A 19 4.37 -4.88 11.92
CA ALA A 19 4.48 -3.97 10.79
C ALA A 19 5.38 -2.79 11.16
N ALA A 20 6.46 -2.61 10.40
CA ALA A 20 7.43 -1.56 10.66
C ALA A 20 7.05 -0.31 9.88
N THR A 21 7.12 0.83 10.55
CA THR A 21 6.85 2.13 9.95
C THR A 21 8.04 2.58 9.10
N ILE A 22 7.85 2.73 7.80
CA ILE A 22 8.89 3.13 6.85
C ILE A 22 8.51 4.40 6.07
N THR A 23 9.48 4.94 5.34
CA THR A 23 9.25 5.91 4.28
C THR A 23 9.44 5.26 2.92
N ILE A 24 8.49 5.45 2.01
CA ILE A 24 8.53 4.97 0.64
C ILE A 24 8.74 6.18 -0.27
N ASN A 25 9.81 6.16 -1.07
CA ASN A 25 10.07 7.15 -2.10
C ASN A 25 9.85 6.52 -3.45
N VAL A 26 8.87 7.00 -4.21
CA VAL A 26 8.64 6.58 -5.58
C VAL A 26 9.25 7.60 -6.53
N GLY A 27 10.30 7.20 -7.24
CA GLY A 27 10.99 8.05 -8.20
C GLY A 27 10.08 8.48 -9.34
N SER A 28 10.29 9.69 -9.87
CA SER A 28 9.45 10.25 -10.93
C SER A 28 9.37 9.40 -12.21
N GLN A 29 10.34 8.52 -12.44
CA GLN A 29 10.36 7.59 -13.57
C GLN A 29 9.42 6.40 -13.40
N ALA A 30 9.13 6.00 -12.15
CA ALA A 30 8.17 4.94 -11.84
C ALA A 30 6.72 5.45 -11.86
N ILE A 31 6.54 6.77 -11.72
CA ILE A 31 5.22 7.40 -11.68
C ILE A 31 4.66 7.48 -13.11
N PRO A 32 3.45 6.94 -13.37
CA PRO A 32 2.84 7.01 -14.69
C PRO A 32 2.50 8.46 -15.08
N SER A 33 2.60 8.75 -16.38
CA SER A 33 2.26 10.07 -16.91
C SER A 33 0.81 10.46 -16.59
N GLY A 34 0.62 11.70 -16.13
CA GLY A 34 -0.69 12.22 -15.72
C GLY A 34 -1.09 11.89 -14.29
N ALA A 35 -0.30 11.09 -13.55
CA ALA A 35 -0.54 10.88 -12.13
C ALA A 35 -0.13 12.11 -11.30
N GLY A 36 -0.94 12.42 -10.29
CA GLY A 36 -0.66 13.45 -9.28
C GLY A 36 -1.10 13.02 -7.88
N CYS A 37 -1.56 11.78 -7.74
CA CYS A 37 -2.08 11.21 -6.51
C CYS A 37 -1.82 9.71 -6.50
N VAL A 38 -1.57 9.13 -5.34
CA VAL A 38 -1.42 7.69 -5.17
C VAL A 38 -2.09 7.22 -3.88
N ILE A 39 -2.71 6.05 -3.94
CA ILE A 39 -3.18 5.32 -2.76
C ILE A 39 -2.33 4.06 -2.66
N LEU A 40 -1.84 3.78 -1.45
CA LEU A 40 -1.13 2.54 -1.18
C LEU A 40 -2.07 1.57 -0.47
N THR A 41 -2.06 0.32 -0.90
CA THR A 41 -2.79 -0.74 -0.22
C THR A 41 -1.85 -1.91 0.06
N ASP A 42 -1.71 -2.29 1.32
CA ASP A 42 -1.06 -3.53 1.68
C ASP A 42 -2.03 -4.67 1.37
N THR A 43 -1.66 -5.56 0.45
CA THR A 43 -2.55 -6.65 0.03
C THR A 43 -2.53 -7.84 1.00
N SER A 44 -1.52 -7.94 1.86
CA SER A 44 -1.42 -8.96 2.90
C SER A 44 -2.31 -8.65 4.10
N THR A 45 -2.34 -7.38 4.53
CA THR A 45 -3.14 -6.93 5.70
C THR A 45 -4.44 -6.26 5.32
N GLY A 46 -4.54 -5.71 4.10
CA GLY A 46 -5.65 -4.86 3.66
C GLY A 46 -5.55 -3.41 4.16
N ASP A 47 -4.43 -3.00 4.77
CA ASP A 47 -4.21 -1.62 5.21
C ASP A 47 -4.15 -0.68 4.00
N ILE A 48 -4.80 0.47 4.13
CA ILE A 48 -4.89 1.48 3.06
C ILE A 48 -4.30 2.79 3.56
N SER A 49 -3.39 3.37 2.80
CA SER A 49 -2.89 4.73 3.02
C SER A 49 -3.95 5.77 2.61
N ASP A 50 -3.88 6.97 3.20
CA ASP A 50 -4.59 8.13 2.68
C ASP A 50 -4.10 8.48 1.26
N PHE A 51 -4.83 9.37 0.58
CA PHE A 51 -4.48 9.91 -0.73
C PHE A 51 -3.23 10.77 -0.62
N ILE A 52 -2.15 10.36 -1.28
CA ILE A 52 -0.89 11.09 -1.27
C ILE A 52 -0.76 11.84 -2.58
N THR A 53 -1.05 13.14 -2.51
CA THR A 53 -0.88 14.06 -3.63
C THR A 53 0.58 14.46 -3.78
N PHE A 54 1.06 14.49 -5.02
CA PHE A 54 2.40 14.93 -5.36
C PHE A 54 2.36 15.76 -6.65
N THR A 55 3.41 16.54 -6.91
CA THR A 55 3.52 17.29 -8.15
C THR A 55 3.86 16.32 -9.30
N PRO A 56 3.08 16.28 -10.39
CA PRO A 56 3.38 15.42 -11.53
C PRO A 56 4.81 15.62 -12.04
N GLY A 57 5.53 14.52 -12.26
CA GLY A 57 6.94 14.53 -12.67
C GLY A 57 7.96 14.72 -11.53
N SER A 58 7.51 14.84 -10.28
CA SER A 58 8.38 14.82 -9.08
C SER A 58 8.40 13.45 -8.42
N THR A 59 9.29 13.24 -7.45
CA THR A 59 9.26 12.06 -6.58
C THR A 59 8.07 12.14 -5.62
N ALA A 60 7.34 11.03 -5.43
CA ALA A 60 6.32 10.90 -4.40
C ALA A 60 6.94 10.31 -3.14
N THR A 61 6.76 10.97 -1.99
CA THR A 61 7.26 10.49 -0.69
C THR A 61 6.08 10.17 0.23
N ILE A 62 6.00 8.90 0.63
CA ILE A 62 5.01 8.37 1.56
C ILE A 62 5.73 8.06 2.87
N SER A 63 5.57 8.89 3.89
CA SER A 63 6.17 8.66 5.21
C SER A 63 5.15 8.05 6.16
N GLY A 64 5.60 7.15 7.03
CA GLY A 64 4.74 6.61 8.08
C GLY A 64 3.92 5.39 7.67
N TYR A 65 4.28 4.73 6.56
CA TYR A 65 3.54 3.57 6.09
C TYR A 65 3.99 2.32 6.85
N ASN A 66 3.03 1.58 7.40
CA ASN A 66 3.29 0.33 8.10
C ASN A 66 3.20 -0.81 7.10
N VAL A 67 4.28 -1.59 6.97
CA VAL A 67 4.36 -2.74 6.08
C VAL A 67 5.29 -3.78 6.69
N ASP A 68 5.02 -5.06 6.44
CA ASP A 68 5.91 -6.14 6.82
C ASP A 68 6.90 -6.52 5.71
N ALA A 69 8.05 -7.08 6.09
CA ALA A 69 9.07 -7.48 5.13
C ALA A 69 8.56 -8.61 4.23
N GLY A 70 8.61 -8.42 2.92
CA GLY A 70 8.13 -9.41 1.93
C GLY A 70 6.67 -9.27 1.53
N ASP A 71 5.92 -8.35 2.13
CA ASP A 71 4.53 -8.07 1.73
C ASP A 71 4.45 -7.34 0.39
N TYR A 72 3.30 -7.44 -0.26
CA TYR A 72 3.03 -6.73 -1.52
C TYR A 72 2.23 -5.46 -1.24
N VAL A 73 2.82 -4.33 -1.61
CA VAL A 73 2.19 -3.02 -1.58
C VAL A 73 1.69 -2.68 -2.98
N HIS A 74 0.39 -2.46 -3.09
CA HIS A 74 -0.29 -1.92 -4.27
C HIS A 74 -0.18 -0.41 -4.30
N PHE A 75 0.02 0.15 -5.48
CA PHE A 75 0.08 1.58 -5.78
C PHE A 75 -1.00 1.88 -6.81
N ASP A 76 -2.12 2.44 -6.35
CA ASP A 76 -3.20 2.92 -7.20
C ASP A 76 -2.92 4.37 -7.56
N TRP A 77 -2.37 4.58 -8.76
CA TRP A 77 -2.03 5.88 -9.31
C TRP A 77 -3.25 6.58 -9.87
N ARG A 78 -3.44 7.84 -9.50
CA ARG A 78 -4.61 8.64 -9.88
C ARG A 78 -4.22 10.02 -10.41
N PRO A 79 -5.11 10.70 -11.16
CA PRO A 79 -4.86 12.06 -11.61
C PRO A 79 -4.83 13.01 -10.42
N SER A 80 -4.51 14.29 -10.67
CA SER A 80 -4.39 15.31 -9.63
C SER A 80 -5.69 15.56 -8.83
N ASP A 81 -6.84 15.08 -9.32
CA ASP A 81 -8.13 15.12 -8.64
C ASP A 81 -8.42 13.86 -7.78
N CYS A 82 -7.51 12.88 -7.77
CA CYS A 82 -7.58 11.63 -7.01
C CYS A 82 -8.83 10.75 -7.29
N THR A 83 -9.54 10.96 -8.39
CA THR A 83 -10.84 10.31 -8.61
C THR A 83 -10.72 8.90 -9.19
N ASN A 84 -10.14 8.77 -10.39
CA ASN A 84 -10.06 7.52 -11.14
C ASN A 84 -8.66 6.91 -11.07
N THR A 85 -8.57 5.58 -11.11
CA THR A 85 -7.30 4.88 -11.26
C THR A 85 -6.80 5.01 -12.69
N ILE A 86 -5.58 5.53 -12.85
CA ILE A 86 -4.81 5.56 -14.09
C ILE A 86 -4.09 4.24 -14.28
N ARG A 87 -3.46 3.76 -13.20
CA ARG A 87 -2.64 2.56 -13.20
C ARG A 87 -2.60 1.97 -11.81
N ASP A 88 -2.57 0.65 -11.76
CA ASP A 88 -2.35 -0.11 -10.54
C ASP A 88 -1.05 -0.89 -10.70
N ASP A 89 -0.15 -0.75 -9.75
CA ASP A 89 1.14 -1.43 -9.70
C ASP A 89 1.34 -2.12 -8.37
N GLN A 90 2.13 -3.18 -8.35
CA GLN A 90 2.49 -3.87 -7.11
C GLN A 90 3.99 -3.97 -6.95
N HIS A 91 4.47 -3.67 -5.76
CA HIS A 91 5.87 -3.85 -5.41
C HIS A 91 5.99 -4.62 -4.11
N GLN A 92 6.90 -5.60 -4.11
CA GLN A 92 7.19 -6.36 -2.91
C GLN A 92 8.11 -5.54 -2.00
N ALA A 93 7.71 -5.39 -0.75
CA ALA A 93 8.52 -4.80 0.29
C ALA A 93 9.80 -5.63 0.47
N PRO A 94 10.99 -4.99 0.49
CA PRO A 94 12.26 -5.69 0.61
C PRO A 94 12.38 -6.43 1.95
N SER A 95 13.12 -7.53 1.94
CA SER A 95 13.49 -8.27 3.14
C SER A 95 15.02 -8.39 3.22
N PRO A 96 15.68 -7.81 4.26
CA PRO A 96 15.10 -7.09 5.40
C PRO A 96 14.49 -5.72 5.04
N LEU A 97 13.52 -5.26 5.85
CA LEU A 97 12.83 -3.99 5.63
C LEU A 97 13.74 -2.79 6.00
N PRO A 98 14.03 -1.84 5.08
CA PRO A 98 14.80 -0.64 5.36
C PRO A 98 13.92 0.44 6.01
N SER A 99 14.54 1.45 6.63
CA SER A 99 13.82 2.65 7.09
C SER A 99 13.29 3.50 5.93
N VAL A 100 13.95 3.45 4.77
CA VAL A 100 13.55 4.10 3.53
C VAL A 100 13.58 3.08 2.39
N TRP A 101 12.44 2.86 1.75
CA TRP A 101 12.31 2.03 0.56
C TRP A 101 12.18 2.92 -0.67
N ASN A 102 13.11 2.81 -1.63
CA ASN A 102 13.03 3.54 -2.89
C ASN A 102 12.47 2.63 -3.99
N VAL A 103 11.33 3.01 -4.56
CA VAL A 103 10.70 2.38 -5.72
C VAL A 103 11.09 3.21 -6.95
N ASN A 104 11.80 2.58 -7.90
CA ASN A 104 12.27 3.21 -9.14
C ASN A 104 11.78 2.45 -10.35
#